data_AF-A0A7H4PMB1-F1
#
_entry.id   AF-A0A7H4PMB1-F1
#
_cell.length_a   1.000
_cell.length_b   1.000
_cell.length_c   1.000
_cell.angle_alpha   90.00
_cell.angle_beta   90.00
_cell.angle_gamma   90.00
#
_symmetry.space_group_name_H-M   'P 1'
#
loop_
_entity.id
_entity.type
_entity.pdbx_description
1 polymer ?
#
loop_
_entity_poly.entity_id
_entity_poly.type
_entity_poly.pdbx_seq_one_letter_code
_entity_poly.pdbx_strand_id
1 'polypeptide(L)'
;MAKDFSFKNTFTPIQKKESLLALLGISDIDKFEKLISDGVEKAYYIKPPIEKKNGGHRIVYAPNRMLKSILRKINNKIFSQINFPDYLYGSIPDKENPRDYILCAQQHCKSKILVKMDIENFFPTMKSKFVYQIF
;
A
#
# COMPACT_ATOMS: atom_id res chain seq x y z
N MET A 1 -3.82 -11.83 -22.34
CA MET A 1 -4.41 -10.69 -21.58
C MET A 1 -3.61 -10.52 -20.32
N ALA A 2 -3.36 -9.27 -19.88
CA ALA A 2 -2.77 -9.05 -18.57
C ALA A 2 -3.71 -9.63 -17.51
N LYS A 3 -3.16 -10.31 -16.50
CA LYS A 3 -3.98 -10.81 -15.39
C LYS A 3 -4.53 -9.62 -14.63
N ASP A 4 -5.84 -9.63 -14.38
CA ASP A 4 -6.49 -8.63 -13.56
C ASP A 4 -6.14 -8.82 -12.08
N PHE A 5 -6.32 -7.74 -11.33
CA PHE A 5 -6.22 -7.74 -9.88
C PHE A 5 -7.19 -8.77 -9.29
N SER A 6 -6.66 -9.72 -8.51
CA SER A 6 -7.47 -10.76 -7.87
C SER A 6 -6.84 -11.23 -6.56
N PHE A 7 -7.65 -11.73 -5.64
CA PHE A 7 -7.13 -12.46 -4.48
C PHE A 7 -6.76 -13.89 -4.90
N LYS A 8 -5.73 -14.46 -4.25
CA LYS A 8 -5.39 -15.88 -4.37
C LYS A 8 -6.56 -16.73 -3.93
N ASN A 9 -6.77 -17.87 -4.60
CA ASN A 9 -7.88 -18.79 -4.30
C ASN A 9 -7.85 -19.33 -2.86
N THR A 10 -6.70 -19.27 -2.19
CA THR A 10 -6.53 -19.65 -0.78
C THR A 10 -6.98 -18.58 0.21
N PHE A 11 -7.24 -17.35 -0.24
CA PHE A 11 -7.67 -16.26 0.62
C PHE A 11 -9.15 -16.39 0.97
N THR A 12 -9.45 -16.40 2.27
CA THR A 12 -10.84 -16.41 2.76
C THR A 12 -11.36 -14.97 2.88
N PRO A 13 -12.50 -14.63 2.23
CA PRO A 13 -13.08 -13.29 2.34
C PRO A 13 -13.41 -12.91 3.79
N ILE A 14 -13.14 -11.65 4.14
CA ILE A 14 -13.36 -11.11 5.48
C ILE A 14 -14.65 -10.30 5.46
N GLN A 15 -15.71 -10.81 6.09
CA GLN A 15 -17.04 -10.17 6.09
C GLN A 15 -17.45 -9.58 7.44
N LYS A 16 -16.70 -9.90 8.50
CA LYS A 16 -17.01 -9.49 9.87
C LYS A 16 -15.79 -8.82 10.52
N LYS A 17 -16.05 -7.85 11.39
CA LYS A 17 -15.02 -7.13 12.14
C LYS A 17 -14.22 -8.07 13.01
N GLU A 18 -14.88 -9.04 13.66
CA GLU A 18 -14.23 -10.01 14.55
C GLU A 18 -13.23 -10.88 13.77
N SER A 19 -13.61 -11.30 12.56
CA SER A 19 -12.73 -12.04 11.65
C SER A 19 -11.51 -11.23 11.24
N LEU A 20 -11.67 -9.92 10.99
CA LEU A 20 -10.56 -9.01 10.70
C LEU A 20 -9.62 -8.89 11.89
N LEU A 21 -10.16 -8.65 13.09
CA LEU A 21 -9.35 -8.51 14.31
C LEU A 21 -8.57 -9.79 14.62
N ALA A 22 -9.19 -10.95 14.46
CA ALA A 22 -8.55 -12.25 14.61
C ALA A 22 -7.43 -12.45 13.58
N LEU A 23 -7.67 -12.14 12.30
CA LEU A 23 -6.65 -12.25 11.24
C LEU A 23 -5.45 -11.32 11.51
N LEU A 24 -5.73 -10.11 11.99
CA LEU A 24 -4.71 -9.14 12.37
C LEU A 24 -4.11 -9.43 13.76
N GLY A 25 -4.52 -10.50 14.46
CA GLY A 25 -4.03 -10.85 15.80
C GLY A 25 -4.09 -9.65 16.75
N ILE A 26 -5.22 -8.95 16.76
CA ILE A 26 -5.50 -7.83 17.65
C ILE A 26 -6.29 -8.38 18.83
N SER A 27 -5.66 -8.45 20.00
CA SER A 27 -6.29 -8.91 21.24
C SER A 27 -6.93 -7.77 22.04
N ASP A 28 -6.37 -6.56 21.96
CA ASP A 28 -6.85 -5.37 22.64
C ASP A 28 -7.84 -4.62 21.73
N ILE A 29 -9.10 -5.04 21.81
CA ILE A 29 -10.20 -4.53 20.98
C ILE A 29 -10.49 -3.07 21.33
N ASP A 30 -10.57 -2.72 22.62
CA ASP A 30 -10.87 -1.37 23.08
C ASP A 30 -9.85 -0.36 22.53
N LYS A 31 -8.57 -0.70 22.56
CA LYS A 31 -7.53 0.16 22.01
C LYS A 31 -7.63 0.31 20.50
N PHE A 32 -8.00 -0.76 19.78
CA PHE A 32 -8.24 -0.68 18.35
C PHE A 32 -9.45 0.21 18.04
N GLU A 33 -10.56 0.04 18.75
CA GLU A 33 -11.75 0.87 18.58
C GLU A 33 -11.48 2.34 18.89
N LYS A 34 -10.73 2.60 19.96
CA LYS A 34 -10.27 3.95 20.31
C LYS A 34 -9.42 4.56 19.20
N LEU A 35 -8.48 3.81 18.61
CA LEU A 35 -7.67 4.27 17.47
C LEU A 35 -8.54 4.70 16.28
N ILE A 36 -9.60 3.94 15.98
CA ILE A 36 -10.53 4.29 14.90
C ILE A 36 -11.37 5.52 15.28
N SER A 37 -11.94 5.55 16.48
CA SER A 37 -12.81 6.61 16.99
C SER A 37 -12.09 7.96 17.12
N ASP A 38 -10.86 7.96 17.63
CA ASP A 38 -10.04 9.17 17.78
C ASP A 38 -9.65 9.77 16.41
N GLY A 39 -9.76 8.98 15.34
CA GLY A 39 -9.31 9.30 13.99
C GLY A 39 -7.89 8.83 13.76
N VAL A 40 -7.73 7.88 12.83
CA VAL A 40 -6.44 7.22 12.51
C VAL A 40 -5.35 8.23 12.11
N GLU A 41 -5.73 9.37 11.52
CA GLU A 41 -4.83 10.46 11.15
C GLU A 41 -4.00 10.97 12.33
N LYS A 42 -4.58 10.99 13.54
CA LYS A 42 -3.88 11.44 14.77
C LYS A 42 -2.78 10.46 15.21
N ALA A 43 -2.79 9.23 14.70
CA ALA A 43 -1.73 8.25 14.95
C ALA A 43 -0.52 8.43 14.02
N TYR A 44 -0.53 9.43 13.14
CA TYR A 44 0.64 9.86 12.38
C TYR A 44 1.36 11.04 13.05
N TYR A 45 2.66 11.11 12.86
CA TYR A 45 3.48 12.26 13.22
C TYR A 45 4.38 12.64 12.05
N ILE A 46 4.79 13.92 12.00
CA ILE A 46 5.69 14.42 10.96
C ILE A 46 7.12 14.11 11.38
N LYS A 47 7.85 13.38 10.52
CA LYS A 47 9.30 13.22 10.69
C LYS A 47 10.04 14.51 10.31
N PRO A 48 11.28 14.68 10.80
CA PRO A 48 12.16 15.75 10.32
C PRO A 48 12.17 15.82 8.78
N PRO A 49 12.03 17.02 8.19
CA PRO A 49 11.93 17.17 6.74
C PRO A 49 13.17 16.62 6.05
N ILE A 50 12.97 15.88 4.95
CA ILE A 50 14.07 15.36 4.13
C ILE A 50 14.20 16.27 2.91
N GLU A 51 15.39 16.78 2.64
CA GLU A 51 15.62 17.59 1.44
C GLU A 51 15.46 16.76 0.15
N LYS A 52 14.77 17.33 -0.84
CA LYS A 52 14.71 16.74 -2.18
C LYS A 52 15.98 17.10 -2.94
N LYS A 53 16.44 16.20 -3.81
CA LYS A 53 17.62 16.42 -4.68
C LYS A 53 17.52 17.68 -5.55
N ASN A 54 16.30 18.09 -5.86
CA ASN A 54 15.93 19.16 -6.77
C ASN A 54 15.36 20.39 -6.03
N GLY A 55 15.61 20.49 -4.72
CA GLY A 55 15.14 21.59 -3.87
C GLY A 55 13.77 21.33 -3.23
N GLY A 56 13.54 21.99 -2.10
CA GLY A 56 12.35 21.82 -1.27
C GLY A 56 12.42 20.61 -0.33
N HIS A 57 11.34 20.41 0.44
CA HIS A 57 11.28 19.38 1.48
C HIS A 57 10.27 18.28 1.16
N ARG A 58 10.60 17.05 1.56
CA ARG A 58 9.71 15.90 1.61
C ARG A 58 9.19 15.76 3.03
N ILE A 59 7.91 16.07 3.22
CA ILE A 59 7.18 15.81 4.45
C ILE A 59 6.88 14.31 4.50
N VAL A 60 7.23 13.66 5.60
CA VAL A 60 6.97 12.24 5.81
C VAL A 60 6.08 12.08 7.04
N TYR A 61 4.83 11.67 6.80
CA TYR A 61 3.89 11.28 7.84
C TYR A 61 4.17 9.83 8.24
N ALA A 62 4.74 9.64 9.43
CA ALA A 62 5.07 8.33 9.95
C ALA A 62 4.01 7.84 10.94
N PRO A 63 3.50 6.61 10.80
CA PRO A 63 2.59 6.05 11.78
C PRO A 63 3.32 5.76 13.09
N ASN A 64 2.62 5.94 14.21
CA ASN A 64 3.11 5.50 15.52
C ASN A 64 3.28 3.98 15.56
N ARG A 65 3.89 3.47 16.64
CA ARG A 65 4.23 2.03 16.76
C ARG A 65 3.02 1.11 16.62
N MET A 66 1.88 1.51 17.17
CA MET A 66 0.65 0.70 17.13
C MET A 66 0.09 0.63 15.71
N LEU A 67 -0.15 1.78 15.08
CA LEU A 67 -0.68 1.84 13.72
C LEU A 67 0.28 1.18 12.72
N LYS A 68 1.59 1.40 12.87
CA LYS A 68 2.61 0.74 12.04
C LYS A 68 2.54 -0.79 12.13
N SER A 69 2.27 -1.32 13.32
CA SER A 69 2.10 -2.77 13.52
C SER A 69 0.87 -3.29 12.78
N ILE A 70 -0.27 -2.60 12.90
CA ILE A 70 -1.51 -2.95 12.19
C ILE A 70 -1.31 -2.90 10.67
N LEU A 71 -0.77 -1.81 10.12
CA LEU A 71 -0.51 -1.66 8.69
C LEU A 71 0.42 -2.75 8.14
N ARG A 72 1.46 -3.13 8.90
CA ARG A 72 2.35 -4.25 8.52
C ARG A 72 1.58 -5.58 8.46
N LYS A 73 0.68 -5.82 9.41
CA LYS A 73 -0.13 -7.05 9.41
C LYS A 73 -1.12 -7.05 8.24
N ILE A 74 -1.76 -5.92 7.93
CA ILE A 74 -2.62 -5.78 6.75
C ILE A 74 -1.82 -6.13 5.48
N ASN A 75 -0.63 -5.55 5.29
CA ASN A 75 0.22 -5.88 4.14
C ASN A 75 0.57 -7.37 4.09
N ASN A 76 1.01 -7.94 5.22
CA ASN A 76 1.54 -9.30 5.25
C ASN A 76 0.45 -10.39 5.23
N LYS A 77 -0.77 -10.09 5.69
CA LYS A 77 -1.87 -11.07 5.82
C LYS A 77 -2.94 -10.92 4.75
N ILE A 78 -3.15 -9.71 4.23
CA ILE A 78 -4.19 -9.41 3.25
C ILE A 78 -3.54 -9.13 1.89
N PHE A 79 -2.72 -8.08 1.78
CA PHE A 79 -2.21 -7.68 0.46
C PHE A 79 -1.15 -8.61 -0.12
N SER A 80 -0.47 -9.42 0.70
CA SER A 80 0.39 -10.53 0.23
C SER A 80 -0.39 -11.66 -0.47
N GLN A 81 -1.72 -11.67 -0.31
CA GLN A 81 -2.63 -12.63 -0.92
C GLN A 81 -3.24 -12.11 -2.22
N ILE A 82 -2.78 -10.96 -2.73
CA ILE A 82 -3.21 -10.41 -4.00
C ILE A 82 -2.29 -10.91 -5.11
N ASN A 83 -2.88 -11.32 -6.22
CA ASN A 83 -2.23 -11.47 -7.51
C ASN A 83 -2.26 -10.11 -8.21
N PHE A 84 -1.11 -9.44 -8.26
CA PHE A 84 -0.98 -8.16 -8.93
C PHE A 84 -0.78 -8.34 -10.43
N PRO A 85 -1.38 -7.47 -11.27
CA PRO A 85 -1.12 -7.48 -12.71
C PRO A 85 0.38 -7.41 -13.05
N ASP A 86 0.78 -8.12 -14.09
CA ASP A 86 2.19 -8.31 -14.45
C ASP A 86 2.86 -7.02 -14.98
N TYR A 87 2.07 -6.01 -15.36
CA TYR A 87 2.57 -4.70 -15.81
C TYR A 87 2.96 -3.77 -14.65
N LEU A 88 2.69 -4.14 -13.39
CA LEU A 88 3.06 -3.35 -12.22
C LEU A 88 4.42 -3.79 -11.69
N TYR A 89 5.39 -2.88 -11.64
CA TYR A 89 6.77 -3.17 -11.18
C TYR A 89 7.15 -2.48 -9.86
N GLY A 90 6.33 -1.55 -9.38
CA GLY A 90 6.63 -0.76 -8.19
C GLY A 90 6.14 -1.43 -6.89
N SER A 91 7.01 -1.52 -5.88
CA SER A 91 6.66 -1.85 -4.49
C SER A 91 5.89 -3.17 -4.27
N ILE A 92 5.96 -4.12 -5.22
CA ILE A 92 5.31 -5.42 -5.13
C ILE A 92 6.37 -6.50 -4.85
N PRO A 93 6.37 -7.12 -3.66
CA PRO A 93 7.22 -8.27 -3.37
C PRO A 93 6.57 -9.54 -3.93
N ASP A 94 6.95 -9.93 -5.14
CA ASP A 94 6.49 -11.17 -5.80
C ASP A 94 7.68 -12.11 -6.01
N LYS A 95 7.58 -13.32 -5.45
CA LYS A 95 8.62 -14.36 -5.55
C LYS A 95 8.48 -15.21 -6.79
N GLU A 96 7.26 -15.34 -7.31
CA GLU A 96 6.96 -16.17 -8.49
C GLU A 96 7.26 -15.39 -9.76
N ASN A 97 6.93 -14.09 -9.77
CA ASN A 97 7.28 -13.16 -10.84
C ASN A 97 8.06 -11.97 -10.27
N PRO A 98 9.38 -12.12 -10.04
CA PRO A 98 10.24 -11.04 -9.56
C PRO A 98 10.13 -9.82 -10.46
N ARG A 99 10.00 -8.65 -9.84
CA ARG A 99 9.80 -7.38 -10.54
C ARG A 99 10.51 -6.26 -9.82
N ASP A 100 11.18 -5.43 -10.59
CA ASP A 100 11.92 -4.27 -10.11
C ASP A 100 11.99 -3.17 -11.17
N TYR A 101 12.68 -2.08 -10.82
CA TYR A 101 12.85 -0.93 -11.70
C TYR A 101 13.72 -1.23 -12.94
N ILE A 102 14.58 -2.24 -12.89
CA ILE A 102 15.44 -2.66 -14.02
C ILE A 102 14.58 -3.40 -15.04
N LEU A 103 13.80 -4.39 -14.59
CA LEU A 103 12.86 -5.14 -15.42
C LEU A 103 11.78 -4.23 -16.01
N CYS A 104 11.33 -3.23 -15.26
CA CYS A 104 10.43 -2.19 -15.76
C CYS A 104 11.06 -1.43 -16.94
N ALA A 105 12.30 -0.93 -16.77
CA ALA A 105 13.01 -0.23 -17.85
C ALA A 105 13.22 -1.11 -19.09
N GLN A 106 13.49 -2.41 -18.89
CA GLN A 106 13.64 -3.37 -19.98
C GLN A 106 12.38 -3.52 -20.84
N GLN A 107 11.17 -3.41 -20.26
CA GLN A 107 9.92 -3.47 -21.03
C GLN A 107 9.80 -2.36 -22.08
N HIS A 108 10.53 -1.26 -21.90
CA HIS A 108 10.48 -0.10 -22.78
C HIS A 108 11.64 -0.06 -23.79
N CYS A 109 12.62 -0.96 -23.69
CA CYS A 109 13.75 -1.02 -24.62
C CYS A 109 13.29 -1.16 -26.08
N LYS A 110 14.01 -0.53 -27.01
CA LYS A 110 13.71 -0.50 -28.46
C LYS A 110 12.42 0.24 -28.86
N SER A 111 11.70 0.83 -27.91
CA SER A 111 10.58 1.71 -28.23
C SER A 111 11.06 2.94 -29.00
N LYS A 112 10.36 3.29 -30.09
CA LYS A 112 10.66 4.50 -30.87
C LYS A 112 10.32 5.79 -30.14
N ILE A 113 9.36 5.72 -29.21
CA ILE A 113 8.83 6.84 -28.43
C ILE A 113 8.66 6.37 -26.99
N LEU A 114 9.07 7.20 -26.03
CA LEU A 114 8.86 6.98 -24.61
C LEU A 114 7.99 8.12 -24.05
N VAL A 115 6.87 7.77 -23.42
CA VAL A 115 6.00 8.72 -22.73
C VAL A 115 6.27 8.60 -21.23
N LYS A 116 6.77 9.67 -20.63
CA LYS A 116 7.04 9.75 -19.19
C LYS A 116 5.94 10.54 -18.50
N MET A 117 5.29 9.92 -17.52
CA MET A 117 4.25 10.54 -16.69
C MET A 117 4.61 10.35 -15.22
N ASP A 118 4.27 11.34 -14.40
CA ASP A 118 4.39 11.29 -12.94
C ASP A 118 3.20 11.99 -12.30
N ILE A 119 2.79 11.54 -11.12
CA ILE A 119 1.63 12.09 -10.40
C ILE A 119 2.13 13.03 -9.31
N GLU A 120 1.77 14.30 -9.41
CA GLU A 120 2.12 15.28 -8.38
C GLU A 120 1.43 14.95 -7.05
N ASN A 121 2.19 14.98 -5.96
CA ASN A 121 1.69 14.79 -4.59
C ASN A 121 0.82 13.53 -4.42
N PHE A 122 1.21 12.41 -5.04
CA PHE A 122 0.45 11.14 -5.06
C PHE A 122 -0.24 10.75 -3.74
N PHE A 123 0.50 10.72 -2.62
CA PHE A 123 -0.09 10.32 -1.33
C PHE A 123 -1.09 11.35 -0.78
N PRO A 124 -0.75 12.66 -0.69
CA PRO A 124 -1.73 13.69 -0.29
C PRO A 124 -2.97 13.81 -1.17
N THR A 125 -2.87 13.47 -2.47
CA THR A 125 -3.99 13.61 -3.42
C THR A 125 -4.90 12.38 -3.48
N MET A 126 -4.52 11.28 -2.84
CA MET A 126 -5.32 10.05 -2.78
C MET A 126 -6.55 10.24 -1.88
N LYS A 127 -7.75 10.06 -2.46
CA LYS A 127 -9.03 10.17 -1.72
C LYS A 127 -9.60 8.79 -1.42
N SER A 128 -10.18 8.63 -0.24
CA SER A 128 -10.80 7.37 0.21
C SER A 128 -11.79 6.80 -0.81
N LYS A 129 -12.60 7.65 -1.46
CA LYS A 129 -13.56 7.23 -2.49
C LYS A 129 -12.93 6.43 -3.64
N PHE A 130 -11.70 6.76 -4.04
CA PHE A 130 -11.01 6.05 -5.12
C PHE A 130 -10.46 4.72 -4.63
N VAL A 131 -10.03 4.66 -3.37
CA VAL A 131 -9.59 3.41 -2.74
C VAL A 131 -10.78 2.44 -2.61
N TYR A 132 -11.94 2.92 -2.19
CA TYR A 132 -13.17 2.12 -2.10
C TYR A 132 -13.71 1.63 -3.45
N GLN A 133 -13.29 2.21 -4.58
CA GLN A 133 -13.69 1.71 -5.90
C GLN A 133 -12.86 0.51 -6.37
N ILE A 134 -11.71 0.26 -5.73
CA ILE A 134 -10.82 -0.86 -6.06
C ILE A 134 -11.24 -2.15 -5.33
N PHE A 135 -11.89 -2.03 -4.17
CA PHE A 135 -12.26 -3.14 -3.28
C PHE A 135 -13.78 -3.28 -3.18
#